data_AF-A0A318KSQ2-F1
#
_entry.id   AF-A0A318KSQ2-F1
#
_cell.length_a   1.000
_cell.length_b   1.000
_cell.length_c   1.000
_cell.angle_alpha   90.00
_cell.angle_beta   90.00
_cell.angle_gamma   90.00
#
_symmetry.space_group_name_H-M   'P 1'
#
loop_
_entity.id
_entity.type
_entity.pdbx_description
1 polymer ?
#
loop_
_entity_poly.entity_id
_entity_poly.type
_entity_poly.pdbx_seq_one_letter_code
_entity_poly.pdbx_strand_id
1 'polypeptide(L)'
;MTTLSMQAGEPMLEFRLAYLRAIARSWADPAFATTLLAADDIQPLLVEQFGLTTVWPKLDIHLENSVNPSEQTLWKPELTGGWIGMDDRFEIVLPTRPTDGATEALAAFYQIFPDLLGPVGDVEQKPASNGVMMAAMPTDLGIPGGGADSMLAFGGVVLRAIALAWTDANFKEALLNPPGGDATSVLSQWLGYNCPFNFVIQFKANPNLKWEDGKWHQKNADGSPIKNRIVLNYPNAPKDEPLRPIALTSYNNTGPAYPFTC
;
A
#
# COMPACT_ATOMS: atom_id res chain seq x y z
N MET A 1 5.16 27.98 -29.54
CA MET A 1 4.43 27.56 -28.32
C MET A 1 4.55 26.05 -28.27
N THR A 2 5.44 25.54 -27.44
CA THR A 2 5.64 24.10 -27.28
C THR A 2 4.53 23.61 -26.37
N THR A 3 3.55 22.91 -26.93
CA THR A 3 2.59 22.12 -26.17
C THR A 3 3.36 21.03 -25.45
N LEU A 4 3.61 21.22 -24.15
CA LEU A 4 4.04 20.16 -23.25
C LEU A 4 2.87 19.17 -23.15
N SER A 5 2.92 18.09 -23.93
CA SER A 5 2.07 16.94 -23.65
C SER A 5 2.54 16.35 -22.33
N MET A 6 1.69 16.35 -21.30
CA MET A 6 1.93 15.52 -20.12
C MET A 6 2.08 14.07 -20.61
N GLN A 7 3.30 13.56 -20.58
CA GLN A 7 3.48 12.11 -20.53
C GLN A 7 2.70 11.65 -19.31
N ALA A 8 1.80 10.67 -19.48
CA ALA A 8 1.20 9.99 -18.35
C ALA A 8 2.35 9.53 -17.44
N GLY A 9 2.48 10.18 -16.28
CA GLY A 9 3.54 9.85 -15.34
C GLY A 9 3.36 8.41 -14.90
N GLU A 10 4.46 7.74 -14.56
CA GLU A 10 4.33 6.48 -13.82
C GLU A 10 3.47 6.76 -12.58
N PRO A 11 2.35 6.03 -12.35
CA PRO A 11 1.38 6.32 -11.29
C PRO A 11 2.02 6.55 -9.92
N MET A 12 3.06 5.77 -9.62
CA MET A 12 3.86 5.89 -8.40
C MET A 12 4.59 7.23 -8.30
N LEU A 13 5.21 7.70 -9.38
CA LEU A 13 5.93 8.98 -9.40
C LEU A 13 4.98 10.15 -9.22
N GLU A 14 3.81 10.10 -9.87
CA GLU A 14 2.80 11.15 -9.74
C GLU A 14 2.27 11.24 -8.30
N PHE A 15 1.92 10.09 -7.71
CA PHE A 15 1.51 10.01 -6.32
C PHE A 15 2.58 10.55 -5.38
N ARG A 16 3.85 10.15 -5.56
CA ARG A 16 4.99 10.63 -4.76
C ARG A 16 5.08 12.15 -4.73
N LEU A 17 4.96 12.79 -5.90
CA LEU A 17 5.02 14.24 -6.01
C LEU A 17 3.84 14.92 -5.31
N ALA A 18 2.62 14.42 -5.51
CA ALA A 18 1.43 14.94 -4.83
C ALA A 18 1.53 14.76 -3.31
N TYR A 19 1.97 13.58 -2.87
CA TYR A 19 2.15 13.23 -1.46
C TYR A 19 3.20 14.11 -0.77
N LEU A 20 4.38 14.31 -1.37
CA LEU A 20 5.41 15.20 -0.80
C LEU A 20 4.93 16.64 -0.67
N ARG A 21 4.15 17.14 -1.64
CA ARG A 21 3.55 18.47 -1.56
C ARG A 21 2.51 18.55 -0.44
N ALA A 22 1.74 17.48 -0.22
CA ALA A 22 0.82 17.39 0.91
C ALA A 22 1.56 17.40 2.26
N ILE A 23 2.63 16.62 2.42
CA ILE A 23 3.48 16.66 3.62
C ILE A 23 4.03 18.06 3.84
N ALA A 24 4.64 18.68 2.83
CA ALA A 24 5.18 20.03 2.94
C ALA A 24 4.13 21.06 3.36
N ARG A 25 2.92 21.00 2.78
CA ARG A 25 1.81 21.88 3.17
C ARG A 25 1.37 21.63 4.60
N SER A 26 1.26 20.36 5.01
CA SER A 26 0.84 20.00 6.36
C SER A 26 1.81 20.51 7.45
N TRP A 27 3.09 20.63 7.15
CA TRP A 27 4.06 21.23 8.07
C TRP A 27 3.88 22.73 8.26
N ALA A 28 3.30 23.41 7.28
CA ALA A 28 3.06 24.86 7.32
C ALA A 28 1.62 25.22 7.75
N ASP A 29 0.66 24.31 7.57
CA ASP A 29 -0.77 24.53 7.80
C ASP A 29 -1.34 23.45 8.73
N PRO A 30 -1.51 23.74 10.04
CA PRO A 30 -2.06 22.80 11.01
C PRO A 30 -3.50 22.35 10.72
N ALA A 31 -4.30 23.19 10.07
CA ALA A 31 -5.68 22.82 9.70
C ALA A 31 -5.68 21.80 8.56
N PHE A 32 -4.79 22.00 7.58
CA PHE A 32 -4.55 21.00 6.54
C PHE A 32 -3.97 19.70 7.10
N ALA A 33 -3.01 19.78 8.04
CA ALA A 33 -2.47 18.59 8.70
C ALA A 33 -3.56 17.76 9.41
N THR A 34 -4.46 18.43 10.12
CA THR A 34 -5.61 17.77 10.77
C THR A 34 -6.51 17.07 9.75
N THR A 35 -6.79 17.73 8.62
CA THR A 35 -7.61 17.16 7.53
C THR A 35 -6.93 15.95 6.89
N LEU A 36 -5.61 16.05 6.64
CA LEU A 36 -4.82 15.00 6.03
C LEU A 36 -4.73 13.74 6.91
N LEU A 37 -4.50 13.92 8.22
CA LEU A 37 -4.43 12.81 9.19
C LEU A 37 -5.79 12.18 9.51
N ALA A 38 -6.89 12.92 9.32
CA ALA A 38 -8.24 12.40 9.54
C ALA A 38 -8.79 11.59 8.36
N ALA A 39 -8.15 11.64 7.19
CA ALA A 39 -8.64 10.97 5.99
C ALA A 39 -8.32 9.46 6.04
N ASP A 40 -9.35 8.62 5.87
CA ASP A 40 -9.17 7.16 5.74
C ASP A 40 -8.40 6.78 4.47
N ASP A 41 -8.57 7.56 3.40
CA ASP A 41 -7.83 7.49 2.15
C ASP A 41 -7.44 8.92 1.72
N ILE A 42 -6.14 9.19 1.59
CA ILE A 42 -5.63 10.52 1.23
C ILE A 42 -5.73 10.79 -0.28
N GLN A 43 -5.94 9.77 -1.13
CA GLN A 43 -5.91 9.94 -2.58
C GLN A 43 -6.89 11.01 -3.10
N PRO A 44 -8.17 11.06 -2.64
CA PRO A 44 -9.09 12.13 -3.06
C PRO A 44 -8.61 13.53 -2.69
N LEU A 45 -7.99 13.70 -1.52
CA LEU A 45 -7.39 14.99 -1.12
C LEU A 45 -6.22 15.36 -2.02
N LEU A 46 -5.41 14.37 -2.43
CA LEU A 46 -4.30 14.60 -3.36
C LEU A 46 -4.78 15.00 -4.76
N VAL A 47 -5.87 14.41 -5.24
CA VAL A 47 -6.54 14.79 -6.48
C VAL A 47 -6.98 16.25 -6.40
N GLU A 48 -7.76 16.60 -5.39
CA GLU A 48 -8.37 17.93 -5.26
C GLU A 48 -7.33 19.05 -5.06
N GLN A 49 -6.35 18.82 -4.20
CA GLN A 49 -5.45 19.89 -3.71
C GLN A 49 -4.10 19.93 -4.42
N PHE A 50 -3.67 18.82 -5.04
CA PHE A 50 -2.33 18.70 -5.61
C PHE A 50 -2.31 18.21 -7.06
N GLY A 51 -3.48 17.96 -7.67
CA GLY A 51 -3.61 17.62 -9.08
C GLY A 51 -3.17 16.19 -9.42
N LEU A 52 -3.31 15.26 -8.48
CA LEU A 52 -3.15 13.83 -8.77
C LEU A 52 -4.22 13.41 -9.78
N THR A 53 -3.80 12.85 -10.91
CA THR A 53 -4.67 12.39 -12.00
C THR A 53 -4.88 10.88 -11.99
N THR A 54 -4.10 10.17 -11.18
CA THR A 54 -4.06 8.72 -11.15
C THR A 54 -4.23 8.18 -9.73
N VAL A 55 -5.19 7.28 -9.51
CA VAL A 55 -5.52 6.72 -8.18
C VAL A 55 -5.64 5.20 -8.21
N TRP A 56 -5.52 4.56 -7.06
CA TRP A 56 -5.76 3.14 -6.84
C TRP A 56 -7.13 2.92 -6.19
N PRO A 57 -8.19 2.63 -6.98
CA PRO A 57 -9.55 2.43 -6.46
C PRO A 57 -9.71 1.20 -5.55
N LYS A 58 -8.73 0.29 -5.53
CA LYS A 58 -8.71 -0.92 -4.69
C LYS A 58 -7.79 -0.82 -3.48
N LEU A 59 -7.29 0.37 -3.23
CA LEU A 59 -6.36 0.68 -2.16
C LEU A 59 -6.83 1.90 -1.40
N ASP A 60 -6.70 1.85 -0.07
CA ASP A 60 -6.73 3.03 0.78
C ASP A 60 -5.30 3.38 1.20
N ILE A 61 -4.92 4.64 1.12
CA ILE A 61 -3.64 5.12 1.63
C ILE A 61 -3.91 6.06 2.80
N HIS A 62 -3.52 5.67 4.00
CA HIS A 62 -3.78 6.40 5.23
C HIS A 62 -2.49 6.90 5.87
N LEU A 63 -2.55 8.07 6.51
CA LEU A 63 -1.46 8.59 7.33
C LEU A 63 -1.77 8.44 8.81
N GLU A 64 -0.86 7.81 9.53
CA GLU A 64 -0.94 7.67 10.98
C GLU A 64 0.13 8.52 11.65
N ASN A 65 -0.22 9.23 12.71
CA ASN A 65 0.75 9.89 13.57
C ASN A 65 0.55 9.36 14.99
N SER A 66 1.51 8.60 15.51
CA SER A 66 1.37 8.02 16.85
C SER A 66 1.21 9.12 17.91
N VAL A 67 0.29 8.88 18.84
CA VAL A 67 0.12 9.72 20.04
C VAL A 67 1.28 9.55 21.02
N ASN A 68 2.04 8.45 20.90
CA ASN A 68 3.23 8.20 21.70
C ASN A 68 4.45 8.87 21.02
N PRO A 69 5.08 9.88 21.65
CA PRO A 69 6.20 10.60 21.05
C PRO A 69 7.42 9.73 20.68
N SER A 70 7.60 8.56 21.31
CA SER A 70 8.71 7.66 20.97
C SER A 70 8.50 6.88 19.67
N GLU A 71 7.25 6.79 19.21
CA GLU A 71 6.85 6.06 17.99
C GLU A 71 6.65 7.00 16.79
N GLN A 72 6.71 8.32 17.03
CA GLN A 72 6.54 9.31 15.98
C GLN A 72 7.71 9.28 14.99
N THR A 73 7.40 9.48 13.71
CA THR A 73 8.42 9.64 12.68
C THR A 73 9.04 11.03 12.80
N LEU A 74 10.32 11.07 13.15
CA LEU A 74 11.09 12.27 13.49
C LEU A 74 12.40 12.30 12.72
N TRP A 75 12.78 13.48 12.25
CA TRP A 75 14.06 13.70 11.62
C TRP A 75 15.15 13.95 12.67
N LYS A 76 16.15 13.07 12.72
CA LYS A 76 17.28 13.11 13.68
C LYS A 76 18.62 12.94 12.96
N PRO A 77 19.03 13.92 12.14
CA PRO A 77 20.21 13.81 11.28
C PRO A 77 21.51 13.64 12.08
N GLU A 78 21.60 14.27 13.25
CA GLU A 78 22.80 14.23 14.11
C GLU A 78 23.00 12.88 14.81
N LEU A 79 21.94 12.08 14.95
CA LEU A 79 21.97 10.82 15.70
C LEU A 79 21.98 9.60 14.78
N THR A 80 21.17 9.62 13.72
CA THR A 80 20.96 8.45 12.85
C THR A 80 21.15 8.76 11.36
N GLY A 81 21.54 9.99 11.01
CA GLY A 81 21.75 10.40 9.63
C GLY A 81 20.46 10.58 8.82
N GLY A 82 19.27 10.59 9.45
CA GLY A 82 18.01 10.73 8.71
C GLY A 82 16.75 10.64 9.57
N TRP A 83 15.70 10.06 8.99
CA TRP A 83 14.41 9.82 9.64
C TRP A 83 14.47 8.58 10.52
N ILE A 84 13.80 8.65 11.66
CA ILE A 84 13.51 7.50 12.53
C ILE A 84 12.02 7.46 12.80
N GLY A 85 11.46 6.27 13.04
CA GLY A 85 10.04 6.10 13.33
C GLY A 85 9.68 4.63 13.39
N MET A 86 8.39 4.37 13.51
CA MET A 86 7.82 3.05 13.30
C MET A 86 7.87 2.68 11.81
N ASP A 87 7.84 1.38 11.53
CA ASP A 87 7.70 0.89 10.16
C ASP A 87 6.28 1.15 9.64
N ASP A 88 6.20 1.43 8.34
CA ASP A 88 4.92 1.54 7.63
C ASP A 88 4.28 0.15 7.48
N ARG A 89 2.98 0.12 7.19
CA ARG A 89 2.21 -1.12 7.21
C ARG A 89 1.46 -1.39 5.93
N PHE A 90 1.46 -2.65 5.54
CA PHE A 90 0.57 -3.21 4.53
C PHE A 90 -0.51 -4.05 5.19
N GLU A 91 -1.76 -3.66 4.98
CA GLU A 91 -2.92 -4.40 5.42
C GLU A 91 -3.61 -5.06 4.22
N ILE A 92 -3.50 -6.37 4.15
CA ILE A 92 -3.96 -7.19 3.04
C ILE A 92 -5.27 -7.87 3.44
N VAL A 93 -6.29 -7.72 2.61
CA VAL A 93 -7.56 -8.40 2.85
C VAL A 93 -7.45 -9.88 2.49
N LEU A 94 -7.77 -10.76 3.45
CA LEU A 94 -7.80 -12.20 3.28
C LEU A 94 -9.23 -12.65 2.94
N PRO A 95 -9.47 -13.23 1.74
CA PRO A 95 -10.79 -13.74 1.34
C PRO A 95 -11.20 -14.99 2.12
N THR A 96 -12.52 -15.20 2.21
CA THR A 96 -13.07 -16.48 2.67
C THR A 96 -12.78 -17.60 1.68
N ARG A 97 -12.57 -18.82 2.19
CA ARG A 97 -12.41 -20.00 1.33
C ARG A 97 -13.73 -20.28 0.60
N PRO A 98 -13.74 -20.34 -0.74
CA PRO A 98 -14.92 -20.77 -1.49
C PRO A 98 -15.29 -22.23 -1.19
N THR A 99 -16.59 -22.54 -1.17
CA THR A 99 -17.06 -23.93 -1.05
C THR A 99 -16.76 -24.74 -2.31
N ASP A 100 -16.95 -24.12 -3.48
CA ASP A 100 -16.69 -24.68 -4.80
C ASP A 100 -15.85 -23.70 -5.64
N GLY A 101 -15.10 -24.21 -6.61
CA GLY A 101 -14.34 -23.37 -7.56
C GLY A 101 -13.15 -22.62 -6.96
N ALA A 102 -12.57 -23.08 -5.84
CA ALA A 102 -11.50 -22.38 -5.13
C ALA A 102 -10.30 -21.98 -6.02
N THR A 103 -9.92 -22.81 -7.00
CA THR A 103 -8.83 -22.49 -7.94
C THR A 103 -9.17 -21.31 -8.84
N GLU A 104 -10.38 -21.29 -9.41
CA GLU A 104 -10.86 -20.18 -10.25
C GLU A 104 -11.01 -18.92 -9.42
N ALA A 105 -11.56 -19.04 -8.21
CA ALA A 105 -11.69 -17.94 -7.28
C ALA A 105 -10.33 -17.32 -6.92
N LEU A 106 -9.28 -18.13 -6.72
CA LEU A 106 -7.93 -17.62 -6.46
C LEU A 106 -7.38 -16.83 -7.66
N ALA A 107 -7.56 -17.35 -8.88
CA ALA A 107 -7.17 -16.63 -10.10
C ALA A 107 -7.98 -15.33 -10.27
N ALA A 108 -9.27 -15.35 -10.00
CA ALA A 108 -10.12 -14.16 -10.04
C ALA A 108 -9.77 -13.15 -8.94
N PHE A 109 -9.28 -13.59 -7.77
CA PHE A 109 -8.75 -12.70 -6.74
C PHE A 109 -7.52 -11.97 -7.26
N TYR A 110 -6.61 -12.69 -7.94
CA TYR A 110 -5.43 -12.09 -8.55
C TYR A 110 -5.76 -11.06 -9.63
N GLN A 111 -6.88 -11.22 -10.34
CA GLN A 111 -7.33 -10.20 -11.30
C GLN A 111 -7.75 -8.89 -10.62
N ILE A 112 -8.23 -8.96 -9.37
CA ILE A 112 -8.61 -7.78 -8.58
C ILE A 112 -7.38 -7.16 -7.90
N PHE A 113 -6.46 -8.01 -7.44
CA PHE A 113 -5.23 -7.62 -6.73
C PHE A 113 -4.00 -8.33 -7.36
N PRO A 114 -3.59 -7.92 -8.57
CA PRO A 114 -2.44 -8.53 -9.26
C PRO A 114 -1.11 -8.21 -8.56
N ASP A 115 -1.07 -7.04 -7.94
CA ASP A 115 -0.12 -6.64 -6.92
C ASP A 115 -0.89 -6.14 -5.68
N LEU A 116 -0.17 -5.73 -4.64
CA LEU A 116 -0.77 -5.18 -3.42
C LEU A 116 -1.65 -3.95 -3.69
N LEU A 117 -1.24 -3.09 -4.64
CA LEU A 117 -1.82 -1.78 -4.89
C LEU A 117 -3.12 -1.90 -5.71
N GLY A 118 -3.26 -2.97 -6.48
CA GLY A 118 -4.38 -3.20 -7.36
C GLY A 118 -4.30 -2.37 -8.64
N PRO A 119 -5.33 -2.45 -9.50
CA PRO A 119 -5.36 -1.71 -10.75
C PRO A 119 -5.40 -0.21 -10.51
N VAL A 120 -4.83 0.52 -11.46
CA VAL A 120 -4.80 1.97 -11.47
C VAL A 120 -6.01 2.52 -12.23
N GLY A 121 -6.63 3.58 -11.73
CA GLY A 121 -7.72 4.31 -12.37
C GLY A 121 -7.32 5.76 -12.68
N ASP A 122 -7.63 6.21 -13.89
CA ASP A 122 -7.53 7.61 -14.30
C ASP A 122 -8.75 8.39 -13.76
N VAL A 123 -8.50 9.55 -13.14
CA VAL A 123 -9.52 10.40 -12.52
C VAL A 123 -10.40 11.09 -13.58
N GLU A 124 -9.87 11.38 -14.77
CA GLU A 124 -10.59 12.08 -15.84
C GLU A 124 -11.35 11.12 -16.77
N GLN A 125 -10.94 9.85 -16.84
CA GLN A 125 -11.65 8.83 -17.62
C GLN A 125 -12.69 8.10 -16.76
N LYS A 126 -13.97 8.12 -17.21
CA LYS A 126 -15.00 7.21 -16.68
C LYS A 126 -14.44 5.78 -16.67
N PRO A 127 -14.63 4.99 -15.60
CA PRO A 127 -13.98 3.70 -15.45
C PRO A 127 -14.32 2.84 -16.67
N ALA A 128 -13.31 2.56 -17.49
CA ALA A 128 -13.44 1.58 -18.54
C ALA A 128 -13.75 0.24 -17.85
N SER A 129 -14.85 -0.38 -18.26
CA SER A 129 -15.25 -1.71 -17.84
C SER A 129 -14.04 -2.64 -17.86
N ASN A 130 -13.70 -3.22 -16.70
CA ASN A 130 -12.76 -4.31 -16.45
C ASN A 130 -12.08 -4.86 -17.71
N GLY A 131 -11.07 -4.15 -18.20
CA GLY A 131 -10.18 -4.67 -19.23
C GLY A 131 -9.35 -5.79 -18.59
N VAL A 132 -9.42 -6.98 -19.17
CA VAL A 132 -8.66 -8.16 -18.73
C VAL A 132 -7.16 -7.83 -18.84
N MET A 133 -6.55 -7.43 -17.71
CA MET A 133 -5.10 -7.35 -17.59
C MET A 133 -4.57 -8.77 -17.46
N MET A 134 -4.08 -9.34 -18.56
CA MET A 134 -3.34 -10.60 -18.55
C MET A 134 -1.94 -10.33 -17.99
N ALA A 135 -1.83 -10.20 -16.67
CA ALA A 135 -0.54 -10.22 -15.99
C ALA A 135 -0.03 -11.67 -15.96
N ALA A 136 1.11 -11.93 -16.61
CA ALA A 136 1.79 -13.21 -16.51
C ALA A 136 2.28 -13.40 -15.07
N MET A 137 1.99 -14.56 -14.47
CA MET A 137 2.55 -14.91 -13.17
C MET A 137 4.09 -14.93 -13.28
N PRO A 138 4.83 -14.28 -12.37
CA PRO A 138 6.29 -14.38 -12.37
C PRO A 138 6.70 -15.84 -12.20
N THR A 139 7.43 -16.39 -13.16
CA THR A 139 7.98 -17.75 -13.12
C THR A 139 9.38 -17.80 -12.51
N ASP A 140 9.94 -16.66 -12.12
CA ASP A 140 11.33 -16.53 -11.67
C ASP A 140 11.40 -15.90 -10.26
N LEU A 141 12.11 -16.58 -9.35
CA LEU A 141 12.30 -16.21 -7.94
C LEU A 141 13.66 -15.49 -7.72
N GLY A 142 14.30 -15.02 -8.78
CA GLY A 142 15.39 -14.06 -8.66
C GLY A 142 14.81 -12.73 -8.18
N ILE A 143 15.02 -12.38 -6.90
CA ILE A 143 14.52 -11.13 -6.30
C ILE A 143 15.61 -10.04 -6.42
N PRO A 144 15.60 -9.16 -7.45
CA PRO A 144 16.23 -7.87 -7.36
C PRO A 144 15.28 -6.92 -6.61
N GLY A 145 15.74 -6.39 -5.48
CA GLY A 145 14.90 -5.69 -4.50
C GLY A 145 14.35 -4.32 -4.96
N GLY A 146 13.13 -4.02 -4.50
CA GLY A 146 12.58 -2.67 -4.41
C GLY A 146 11.86 -2.11 -5.64
N GLY A 147 11.97 -2.75 -6.80
CA GLY A 147 11.33 -2.31 -8.06
C GLY A 147 9.92 -2.88 -8.28
N ALA A 148 9.29 -2.52 -9.42
CA ALA A 148 7.97 -3.04 -9.82
C ALA A 148 7.90 -4.58 -9.83
N ASP A 149 9.01 -5.24 -10.22
CA ASP A 149 9.13 -6.71 -10.20
C ASP A 149 9.03 -7.29 -8.79
N SER A 150 9.49 -6.57 -7.76
CA SER A 150 9.37 -6.99 -6.36
C SER A 150 7.92 -6.93 -5.86
N MET A 151 7.12 -5.98 -6.35
CA MET A 151 5.69 -5.87 -5.99
C MET A 151 4.85 -6.96 -6.65
N LEU A 152 5.15 -7.28 -7.90
CA LEU A 152 4.48 -8.38 -8.59
C LEU A 152 4.85 -9.74 -7.97
N ALA A 153 6.12 -9.94 -7.63
CA ALA A 153 6.57 -11.13 -6.89
C ALA A 153 5.86 -11.25 -5.54
N PHE A 154 5.70 -10.14 -4.82
CA PHE A 154 4.93 -10.11 -3.58
C PHE A 154 3.46 -10.49 -3.79
N GLY A 155 2.80 -10.00 -4.85
CA GLY A 155 1.44 -10.41 -5.22
C GLY A 155 1.31 -11.94 -5.40
N GLY A 156 2.30 -12.58 -6.03
CA GLY A 156 2.36 -14.04 -6.14
C GLY A 156 2.49 -14.76 -4.79
N VAL A 157 3.29 -14.21 -3.87
CA VAL A 157 3.43 -14.73 -2.50
C VAL A 157 2.12 -14.60 -1.74
N VAL A 158 1.42 -13.48 -1.86
CA VAL A 158 0.10 -13.25 -1.26
C VAL A 158 -0.91 -14.29 -1.75
N LEU A 159 -0.97 -14.58 -3.06
CA LEU A 159 -1.83 -15.64 -3.59
C LEU A 159 -1.54 -17.00 -2.96
N ARG A 160 -0.26 -17.37 -2.87
CA ARG A 160 0.15 -18.64 -2.27
C ARG A 160 -0.21 -18.69 -0.79
N ALA A 161 -0.05 -17.58 -0.07
CA ALA A 161 -0.49 -17.45 1.32
C ALA A 161 -2.00 -17.63 1.45
N ILE A 162 -2.81 -17.01 0.59
CA ILE A 162 -4.28 -17.18 0.59
C ILE A 162 -4.64 -18.66 0.38
N ALA A 163 -4.05 -19.30 -0.63
CA ALA A 163 -4.29 -20.71 -0.93
C ALA A 163 -3.93 -21.62 0.26
N LEU A 164 -2.79 -21.37 0.91
CA LEU A 164 -2.35 -22.14 2.06
C LEU A 164 -3.25 -21.90 3.29
N ALA A 165 -3.67 -20.67 3.53
CA ALA A 165 -4.59 -20.30 4.61
C ALA A 165 -5.99 -20.92 4.45
N TRP A 166 -6.38 -21.27 3.22
CA TRP A 166 -7.60 -22.03 2.98
C TRP A 166 -7.47 -23.50 3.37
N THR A 167 -6.28 -24.08 3.31
CA THR A 167 -6.04 -25.50 3.57
C THR A 167 -5.52 -25.81 4.96
N ASP A 168 -4.79 -24.89 5.58
CA ASP A 168 -4.13 -25.07 6.87
C ASP A 168 -4.61 -24.01 7.88
N ALA A 169 -5.34 -24.47 8.90
CA ALA A 169 -5.88 -23.59 9.93
C ALA A 169 -4.80 -23.02 10.86
N ASN A 170 -3.70 -23.74 11.10
CA ASN A 170 -2.60 -23.24 11.92
C ASN A 170 -1.84 -22.14 11.19
N PHE A 171 -1.60 -22.34 9.89
CA PHE A 171 -1.01 -21.29 9.05
C PHE A 171 -1.92 -20.06 8.98
N LYS A 172 -3.23 -20.25 8.76
CA LYS A 172 -4.19 -19.14 8.76
C LYS A 172 -4.18 -18.36 10.06
N GLU A 173 -4.17 -19.04 11.19
CA GLU A 173 -4.12 -18.40 12.51
C GLU A 173 -2.82 -17.63 12.71
N ALA A 174 -1.67 -18.22 12.35
CA ALA A 174 -0.38 -17.55 12.42
C ALA A 174 -0.31 -16.33 11.48
N LEU A 175 -0.93 -16.41 10.31
CA LEU A 175 -0.96 -15.33 9.33
C LEU A 175 -1.83 -14.14 9.78
N LEU A 176 -2.95 -14.42 10.46
CA LEU A 176 -3.86 -13.39 10.98
C LEU A 176 -3.40 -12.80 12.31
N ASN A 177 -2.74 -13.61 13.14
CA ASN A 177 -2.26 -13.24 14.47
C ASN A 177 -0.75 -13.52 14.62
N PRO A 178 0.11 -12.91 13.79
CA PRO A 178 1.54 -13.15 13.88
C PRO A 178 2.11 -12.59 15.19
N PRO A 179 3.11 -13.25 15.81
CA PRO A 179 3.82 -12.70 16.95
C PRO A 179 4.42 -11.32 16.62
N GLY A 180 4.14 -10.32 17.45
CA GLY A 180 4.60 -8.94 17.22
C GLY A 180 3.78 -8.16 16.18
N GLY A 181 2.73 -8.75 15.61
CA GLY A 181 1.83 -8.07 14.66
C GLY A 181 2.38 -7.95 13.24
N ASP A 182 3.45 -8.70 12.90
CA ASP A 182 4.07 -8.72 11.57
C ASP A 182 4.17 -10.14 10.98
N ALA A 183 3.48 -10.34 9.86
CA ALA A 183 3.44 -11.60 9.13
C ALA A 183 4.68 -11.87 8.28
N THR A 184 5.66 -10.96 8.18
CA THR A 184 6.92 -11.20 7.42
C THR A 184 7.62 -12.49 7.87
N SER A 185 7.70 -12.72 9.18
CA SER A 185 8.29 -13.93 9.77
C SER A 185 7.53 -15.20 9.39
N VAL A 186 6.20 -15.13 9.34
CA VAL A 186 5.32 -16.24 8.94
C VAL A 186 5.48 -16.54 7.45
N LEU A 187 5.52 -15.52 6.59
CA LEU A 187 5.77 -15.68 5.16
C LEU A 187 7.17 -16.25 4.87
N SER A 188 8.19 -15.83 5.62
CA SER A 188 9.54 -16.37 5.51
C SER A 188 9.59 -17.85 5.93
N GLN A 189 9.05 -18.18 7.10
CA GLN A 189 9.09 -19.55 7.62
C GLN A 189 8.32 -20.55 6.74
N TRP A 190 7.14 -20.17 6.25
CA TRP A 190 6.24 -21.10 5.57
C TRP A 190 6.38 -21.09 4.05
N LEU A 191 6.71 -19.93 3.46
CA LEU A 191 6.78 -19.75 2.00
C LEU A 191 8.20 -19.46 1.51
N GLY A 192 9.19 -19.33 2.41
CA GLY A 192 10.56 -18.98 2.06
C GLY A 192 10.71 -17.56 1.53
N TYR A 193 9.72 -16.69 1.74
CA TYR A 193 9.74 -15.32 1.23
C TYR A 193 10.37 -14.36 2.23
N ASN A 194 11.46 -13.71 1.82
CA ASN A 194 12.06 -12.63 2.56
C ASN A 194 11.56 -11.30 1.99
N CYS A 195 10.75 -10.58 2.76
CA CYS A 195 10.21 -9.29 2.35
C CYS A 195 11.35 -8.29 2.12
N PRO A 196 11.49 -7.70 0.92
CA PRO A 196 12.53 -6.72 0.62
C PRO A 196 12.13 -5.31 1.10
N PHE A 197 10.89 -5.11 1.52
CA PHE A 197 10.34 -3.83 1.95
C PHE A 197 10.48 -3.68 3.46
N ASN A 198 10.78 -2.46 3.93
CA ASN A 198 10.81 -2.15 5.35
C ASN A 198 9.38 -1.85 5.84
N PHE A 199 8.49 -2.83 5.68
CA PHE A 199 7.06 -2.74 5.98
C PHE A 199 6.65 -3.90 6.87
N VAL A 200 5.81 -3.60 7.84
CA VAL A 200 5.05 -4.61 8.58
C VAL A 200 3.92 -5.12 7.69
N ILE A 201 3.78 -6.44 7.58
CA ILE A 201 2.71 -7.06 6.79
C ILE A 201 1.63 -7.59 7.72
N GLN A 202 0.38 -7.22 7.47
CA GLN A 202 -0.77 -7.67 8.23
C GLN A 202 -1.84 -8.21 7.30
N PHE A 203 -2.40 -9.37 7.66
CA PHE A 203 -3.56 -9.92 6.95
C PHE A 203 -4.81 -9.71 7.80
N LYS A 204 -5.88 -9.23 7.17
CA LYS A 204 -7.18 -9.03 7.82
C LYS A 204 -8.23 -9.87 7.12
N ALA A 205 -8.79 -10.85 7.84
CA ALA A 205 -9.90 -11.64 7.32
C ALA A 205 -11.12 -10.75 7.05
N ASN A 206 -11.65 -10.78 5.83
CA ASN A 206 -12.89 -10.08 5.51
C ASN A 206 -14.00 -11.09 5.16
N PRO A 207 -15.00 -11.28 6.05
CA PRO A 207 -16.06 -12.24 5.82
C PRO A 207 -17.00 -11.85 4.68
N ASN A 208 -16.97 -10.60 4.20
CA ASN A 208 -17.77 -10.13 3.07
C ASN A 208 -17.10 -10.40 1.71
N LEU A 209 -15.81 -10.72 1.70
CA LEU A 209 -15.10 -11.12 0.49
C LEU A 209 -15.35 -12.62 0.25
N LYS A 210 -16.49 -12.91 -0.35
CA LYS A 210 -16.99 -14.25 -0.68
C LYS A 210 -17.03 -14.48 -2.18
N TRP A 211 -16.84 -15.73 -2.57
CA TRP A 211 -16.95 -16.18 -3.95
C TRP A 211 -18.33 -16.81 -4.17
N GLU A 212 -19.16 -16.14 -4.97
CA GLU A 212 -20.54 -16.56 -5.27
C GLU A 212 -20.82 -16.25 -6.75
N ASP A 213 -21.52 -17.14 -7.46
CA ASP A 213 -21.89 -16.98 -8.87
C ASP A 213 -20.71 -16.64 -9.81
N GLY A 214 -19.54 -17.24 -9.59
CA GLY A 214 -18.36 -17.04 -10.43
C GLY A 214 -17.71 -15.66 -10.28
N LYS A 215 -17.97 -14.93 -9.18
CA LYS A 215 -17.38 -13.62 -8.91
C LYS A 215 -17.15 -13.39 -7.42
N TRP A 216 -16.16 -12.55 -7.11
CA TRP A 216 -15.97 -12.04 -5.76
C TRP A 216 -16.98 -10.96 -5.43
N HIS A 217 -17.58 -11.03 -4.24
CA HIS A 217 -18.30 -9.91 -3.65
C HIS A 217 -17.28 -8.86 -3.19
N GLN A 218 -17.39 -7.63 -3.69
CA GLN A 218 -16.36 -6.58 -3.53
C GLN A 218 -16.81 -5.41 -2.66
N LYS A 219 -17.87 -5.58 -1.86
CA LYS A 219 -18.38 -4.56 -0.95
C LYS A 219 -18.47 -5.08 0.48
N ASN A 220 -18.21 -4.21 1.44
CA ASN A 220 -18.51 -4.47 2.84
C ASN A 220 -20.02 -4.32 3.09
N ALA A 221 -20.47 -4.69 4.30
CA ALA A 221 -21.86 -4.63 4.70
C ALA A 221 -22.46 -3.20 4.68
N ASP A 222 -21.61 -2.19 4.88
CA ASP A 222 -21.97 -0.76 4.80
C ASP A 222 -22.02 -0.23 3.35
N GLY A 223 -21.72 -1.08 2.36
CA GLY A 223 -21.69 -0.72 0.94
C GLY A 223 -20.37 -0.13 0.46
N SER A 224 -19.40 0.11 1.34
CA SER A 224 -18.04 0.56 0.97
C SER A 224 -17.31 -0.53 0.17
N PRO A 225 -16.41 -0.17 -0.76
CA PRO A 225 -15.62 -1.16 -1.49
C PRO A 225 -14.65 -1.89 -0.57
N ILE A 226 -14.43 -3.17 -0.81
CA ILE A 226 -13.35 -3.94 -0.18
C ILE A 226 -12.03 -3.55 -0.85
N LYS A 227 -11.07 -3.11 -0.04
CA LYS A 227 -9.77 -2.59 -0.48
C LYS A 227 -8.65 -3.11 0.43
N ASN A 228 -7.45 -3.21 -0.13
CA ASN A 228 -6.24 -3.29 0.69
C ASN A 228 -5.95 -1.90 1.28
N ARG A 229 -5.12 -1.83 2.32
CA ARG A 229 -4.74 -0.56 2.92
C ARG A 229 -3.24 -0.47 3.12
N ILE A 230 -2.71 0.72 2.89
CA ILE A 230 -1.35 1.10 3.25
C ILE A 230 -1.45 2.16 4.34
N VAL A 231 -0.72 1.95 5.43
CA VAL A 231 -0.61 2.92 6.51
C VAL A 231 0.81 3.45 6.52
N LEU A 232 0.96 4.74 6.24
CA LEU A 232 2.24 5.44 6.26
C LEU A 232 2.34 6.26 7.54
N ASN A 233 3.50 6.20 8.20
CA ASN A 233 3.75 7.02 9.37
C ASN A 233 4.05 8.45 8.94
N TYR A 234 3.29 9.39 9.50
CA TYR A 234 3.38 10.80 9.20
C TYR A 234 4.74 11.37 9.65
N PRO A 235 5.56 11.90 8.72
CA PRO A 235 6.82 12.53 9.09
C PRO A 235 6.56 13.88 9.75
N ASN A 236 6.83 13.98 11.05
CA ASN A 236 6.62 15.23 11.78
C ASN A 236 7.66 16.28 11.36
N ALA A 237 7.22 17.52 11.23
CA ALA A 237 8.07 18.63 10.84
C ALA A 237 9.26 18.78 11.82
N PRO A 238 10.50 18.90 11.34
CA PRO A 238 11.60 19.37 12.17
C PRO A 238 11.26 20.68 12.88
N LYS A 239 11.66 20.79 14.16
CA LYS A 239 11.49 22.01 14.95
C LYS A 239 12.26 23.19 14.36
N ASP A 240 13.42 22.92 13.79
CA ASP A 240 14.24 23.91 13.08
C ASP A 240 13.71 24.12 11.67
N GLU A 241 12.99 25.23 11.44
CA GLU A 241 12.31 25.50 10.18
C GLU A 241 13.25 25.55 8.95
N PRO A 242 14.43 26.22 9.03
CA PRO A 242 15.46 26.14 8.00
C PRO A 242 15.83 24.73 7.52
N LEU A 243 15.69 23.73 8.38
CA LEU A 243 16.06 22.35 8.05
C LEU A 243 14.91 21.55 7.40
N ARG A 244 13.67 22.07 7.42
CA ARG A 244 12.51 21.37 6.84
C ARG A 244 12.69 21.02 5.35
N PRO A 245 13.21 21.90 4.46
CA PRO A 245 13.45 21.51 3.07
C PRO A 245 14.42 20.34 2.93
N ILE A 246 15.47 20.29 3.77
CA ILE A 246 16.47 19.21 3.78
C ILE A 246 15.84 17.91 4.30
N ALA A 247 15.04 17.99 5.36
CA ALA A 247 14.34 16.84 5.91
C ALA A 247 13.34 16.26 4.89
N LEU A 248 12.61 17.12 4.16
CA LEU A 248 11.67 16.70 3.13
C LEU A 248 12.35 15.98 1.97
N THR A 249 13.48 16.51 1.47
CA THR A 249 14.25 15.83 0.41
C THR A 249 14.87 14.52 0.91
N SER A 250 15.31 14.49 2.16
CA SER A 250 15.78 13.25 2.80
C SER A 250 14.67 12.21 2.92
N TYR A 251 13.43 12.62 3.21
CA TYR A 251 12.28 11.71 3.28
C TYR A 251 11.94 11.14 1.91
N ASN A 252 12.07 11.96 0.86
CA ASN A 252 11.94 11.47 -0.51
C ASN A 252 13.05 10.48 -0.89
N ASN A 253 14.27 10.64 -0.39
CA ASN A 253 15.44 9.84 -0.80
C ASN A 253 15.64 8.57 0.03
N THR A 254 14.68 8.20 0.89
CA THR A 254 14.80 7.00 1.73
C THR A 254 14.66 5.69 0.96
N GLY A 255 14.54 5.73 -0.37
CA GLY A 255 14.85 4.61 -1.26
C GLY A 255 13.79 3.50 -1.29
N PRO A 256 14.15 2.30 -1.81
CA PRO A 256 13.27 1.15 -1.99
C PRO A 256 12.71 0.54 -0.69
N ALA A 257 13.13 1.06 0.47
CA ALA A 257 12.53 0.74 1.76
C ALA A 257 11.06 1.17 1.82
N TYR A 258 10.69 2.22 1.07
CA TYR A 258 9.31 2.68 0.95
C TYR A 258 8.86 2.72 -0.52
N PRO A 259 7.77 2.01 -0.89
CA PRO A 259 7.25 2.05 -2.26
C PRO A 259 6.89 3.46 -2.71
N PHE A 260 6.61 4.35 -1.74
CA PHE A 260 6.16 5.72 -1.96
C PHE A 260 7.26 6.77 -1.72
N THR A 261 8.53 6.36 -1.68
CA THR A 261 9.69 7.28 -1.71
C THR A 261 10.67 6.86 -2.81
N CYS A 262 11.50 7.77 -3.30
CA CYS A 262 12.50 7.55 -4.36
C CYS A 262 13.77 6.89 -3.84
#